data_AF-A0A7C3WWU4-F1
#
_entry.id   AF-A0A7C3WWU4-F1
#
_cell.length_a   1.000
_cell.length_b   1.000
_cell.length_c   1.000
_cell.angle_alpha   90.00
_cell.angle_beta   90.00
_cell.angle_gamma   90.00
#
_symmetry.space_group_name_H-M   'P 1'
#
loop_
_entity.id
_entity.type
_entity.pdbx_description
1 polymer ?
#
loop_
_entity_poly.entity_id
_entity_poly.type
_entity_poly.pdbx_seq_one_letter_code
_entity_poly.pdbx_strand_id
1 'polypeptide(L)'
;MPLFGKKKIAEEKATKILFATDVHGSEPTFRKFINAGKIYGIDVLILGGDITGKMVIPIIKQLDGTFKSYFLGQEQKAKNEEE
;
A
#
# COMPACT_ATOMS: atom_id res chain seq x y z
N MET A 1 -0.16 -30.89 51.89
CA MET A 1 -0.94 -29.83 51.20
C MET A 1 0.02 -28.82 50.59
N PRO A 2 0.07 -28.69 49.26
CA PRO A 2 0.41 -27.43 48.64
C PRO A 2 -0.86 -26.89 47.96
N LEU A 3 -1.57 -26.01 48.66
CA LEU A 3 -2.52 -25.11 48.00
C LEU A 3 -1.72 -23.96 47.38
N PHE A 4 -2.16 -23.47 46.22
CA PHE A 4 -1.62 -22.31 45.50
C PHE A 4 -0.46 -22.56 44.52
N GLY A 5 -0.74 -23.38 43.50
CA GLY A 5 -0.15 -23.15 42.18
C GLY A 5 -0.75 -21.88 41.57
N LYS A 6 0.08 -20.84 41.36
CA LYS A 6 -0.34 -19.66 40.60
C LYS A 6 -0.72 -20.11 39.18
N LYS A 7 -2.01 -20.03 38.85
CA LYS A 7 -2.49 -20.21 37.48
C LYS A 7 -1.83 -19.09 36.65
N LYS A 8 -0.88 -19.42 35.77
CA LYS A 8 -0.38 -18.47 34.77
C LYS A 8 -1.60 -18.06 33.93
N ILE A 9 -2.12 -16.86 34.18
CA ILE A 9 -3.05 -16.24 33.24
C ILE A 9 -2.21 -16.03 31.98
N ALA A 10 -2.55 -16.73 30.90
CA ALA A 10 -1.91 -16.51 29.63
C ALA A 10 -2.10 -15.04 29.30
N GLU A 11 -1.00 -14.30 29.20
CA GLU A 11 -1.00 -12.90 28.82
C GLU A 11 -1.56 -12.85 27.39
N GLU A 12 -2.80 -12.43 27.24
CA GLU A 12 -3.46 -12.35 25.94
C GLU A 12 -2.72 -11.28 25.14
N LYS A 13 -1.86 -11.72 24.21
CA LYS A 13 -1.06 -10.81 23.40
C LYS A 13 -2.00 -10.00 22.52
N ALA A 14 -2.11 -8.70 22.80
CA ALA A 14 -2.83 -7.77 21.95
C ALA A 14 -2.19 -7.74 20.55
N THR A 15 -3.02 -7.83 19.51
CA THR A 15 -2.59 -7.68 18.13
C THR A 15 -2.14 -6.24 17.88
N LYS A 16 -0.90 -6.07 17.44
CA LYS A 16 -0.34 -4.77 17.06
C LYS A 16 -0.59 -4.50 15.59
N ILE A 17 -1.18 -3.35 15.31
CA ILE A 17 -1.49 -2.90 13.96
C ILE A 17 -0.74 -1.59 13.69
N LEU A 18 -0.06 -1.50 12.55
CA LEU A 18 0.50 -0.26 12.04
C LEU A 18 -0.29 0.16 10.81
N PHE A 19 -0.98 1.29 10.93
CA PHE A 19 -1.74 1.92 9.85
C PHE A 19 -0.99 3.14 9.32
N ALA A 20 -0.88 3.25 8.00
CA ALA A 20 -0.37 4.44 7.31
C ALA A 20 -1.20 4.68 6.04
N THR A 21 -1.12 5.88 5.48
CA THR A 21 -1.69 6.25 4.16
C THR A 21 -0.72 7.22 3.47
N ASP A 22 -1.00 7.59 2.22
CA ASP A 22 -0.39 8.75 1.57
C ASP A 22 1.12 8.61 1.37
N VAL A 23 1.53 7.43 0.92
CA VAL A 23 2.91 7.19 0.48
C VAL A 23 3.23 7.99 -0.77
N HIS A 24 2.22 8.29 -1.59
CA HIS A 24 2.30 9.15 -2.76
C HIS A 24 3.44 8.81 -3.74
N GLY A 25 3.64 7.53 -4.02
CA GLY A 25 4.69 7.02 -4.92
C GLY A 25 6.10 7.06 -4.32
N SER A 26 6.25 7.48 -3.06
CA SER A 26 7.54 7.58 -2.38
C SER A 26 8.07 6.19 -2.00
N GLU A 27 8.94 5.65 -2.84
CA GLU A 27 9.65 4.39 -2.53
C GLU A 27 10.38 4.42 -1.16
N PRO A 28 11.11 5.49 -0.76
CA PRO A 28 11.74 5.52 0.56
C PRO A 28 10.74 5.41 1.71
N THR A 29 9.58 6.07 1.59
CA THR A 29 8.52 6.04 2.61
C THR A 29 7.89 4.66 2.69
N PHE A 30 7.63 4.03 1.55
CA PHE A 30 7.14 2.66 1.48
C PHE A 30 8.11 1.66 2.14
N ARG A 31 9.41 1.78 1.85
CA ARG A 31 10.45 0.95 2.48
C ARG A 31 10.51 1.16 4.00
N LYS A 32 10.38 2.39 4.48
CA LYS A 32 10.32 2.70 5.93
C LYS A 32 9.09 2.08 6.59
N PHE A 33 7.92 2.16 5.95
CA PHE A 33 6.69 1.54 6.43
C PHE A 33 6.83 0.01 6.60
N ILE A 34 7.39 -0.68 5.60
CA ILE A 34 7.65 -2.12 5.68
C ILE A 34 8.64 -2.45 6.81
N ASN A 35 9.73 -1.68 6.91
CA ASN A 35 10.75 -1.93 7.94
C ASN A 35 10.22 -1.61 9.35
N ALA A 36 9.31 -0.66 9.51
CA ALA A 36 8.66 -0.36 10.78
C ALA A 36 7.92 -1.59 11.33
N GLY A 37 7.30 -2.41 10.47
CA GLY A 37 6.67 -3.67 10.89
C GLY A 37 7.66 -4.60 11.61
N LYS A 38 8.88 -4.72 11.07
CA LYS A 38 9.95 -5.53 11.68
C LYS A 38 10.50 -4.89 12.95
N ILE A 39 10.79 -3.59 12.93
CA ILE A 39 11.43 -2.87 14.04
C ILE A 39 10.52 -2.83 15.28
N TYR A 40 9.22 -2.64 15.08
CA TYR A 40 8.26 -2.49 16.19
C TYR A 40 7.54 -3.79 16.57
N GLY A 41 7.84 -4.90 15.88
CA GLY A 41 7.20 -6.20 16.13
C GLY A 41 5.69 -6.13 15.93
N ILE A 42 5.26 -5.59 14.79
CA ILE A 42 3.85 -5.40 14.42
C ILE A 42 3.32 -6.69 13.79
N ASP A 43 2.09 -7.07 14.12
CA ASP A 43 1.44 -8.27 13.58
C ASP A 43 0.77 -8.00 12.24
N VAL A 44 0.21 -6.80 12.04
CA VAL A 44 -0.51 -6.40 10.82
C VAL A 44 -0.09 -5.01 10.33
N LEU A 45 0.29 -4.92 9.06
CA LEU A 45 0.54 -3.66 8.35
C LEU A 45 -0.68 -3.32 7.47
N ILE A 46 -1.20 -2.11 7.58
CA ILE A 46 -2.30 -1.60 6.74
C ILE A 46 -1.84 -0.31 6.06
N LEU A 47 -1.81 -0.33 4.73
CA LEU A 47 -1.60 0.88 3.92
C LEU A 47 -2.94 1.29 3.31
N GLY A 48 -3.52 2.37 3.83
CA GLY A 48 -4.91 2.77 3.61
C GLY A 48 -5.25 3.34 2.23
N GLY A 49 -4.25 3.59 1.37
CA GLY A 49 -4.48 4.17 0.04
C GLY A 49 -3.36 5.12 -0.36
N ASP A 50 -3.62 5.85 -1.45
CA ASP A 50 -2.74 6.84 -2.06
C ASP A 50 -1.27 6.38 -2.15
N ILE A 51 -1.10 5.23 -2.81
CA ILE A 51 0.20 4.57 -2.96
C ILE A 51 1.02 5.25 -4.06
N THR A 52 0.37 5.84 -5.07
CA THR A 52 1.01 6.33 -6.30
C THR A 52 1.12 7.85 -6.40
N GLY A 53 0.48 8.60 -5.51
CA GLY A 53 0.60 10.07 -5.42
C GLY A 53 -0.27 10.85 -6.38
N LYS A 54 -0.69 10.20 -7.48
CA LYS A 54 -1.56 10.72 -8.53
C LYS A 54 -2.35 9.59 -9.17
N MET A 55 -3.19 9.94 -10.15
CA MET A 55 -3.91 8.99 -10.99
C MET A 55 -2.95 8.13 -11.80
N VAL A 56 -3.15 6.81 -11.75
CA VAL A 56 -2.58 5.89 -12.73
C VAL A 56 -3.43 6.01 -13.99
N ILE A 57 -2.82 6.47 -15.08
CA ILE A 57 -3.51 6.68 -16.36
C ILE A 57 -3.04 5.63 -17.35
N PRO A 58 -3.91 4.68 -17.74
CA PRO A 58 -3.54 3.69 -18.72
C PRO A 58 -3.46 4.33 -20.12
N ILE A 59 -2.41 3.97 -20.86
CA ILE A 59 -2.28 4.25 -22.29
C ILE A 59 -2.57 2.95 -23.03
N ILE A 60 -3.64 2.93 -23.81
CA ILE A 60 -4.19 1.71 -24.43
C ILE A 60 -3.99 1.78 -25.94
N LYS A 61 -3.20 0.83 -26.47
CA LYS A 61 -3.02 0.67 -27.93
C LYS A 61 -4.31 0.15 -28.57
N GLN A 62 -4.73 0.82 -29.63
CA GLN A 62 -5.92 0.51 -30.43
C GLN A 62 -5.57 -0.38 -31.61
N LEU A 63 -6.59 -0.98 -32.24
CA LEU A 63 -6.43 -1.84 -33.41
C LEU A 63 -5.84 -1.12 -34.64
N ASP A 64 -6.09 0.19 -34.77
CA ASP A 64 -5.57 1.04 -35.83
C ASP A 64 -4.13 1.52 -35.58
N GLY A 65 -3.49 1.05 -34.50
CA GLY A 65 -2.14 1.42 -34.11
C GLY A 65 -2.03 2.70 -33.29
N THR A 66 -3.12 3.44 -33.10
CA THR A 66 -3.16 4.64 -32.24
C THR A 66 -3.19 4.27 -30.76
N PHE A 67 -2.89 5.22 -29.89
CA PHE A 67 -2.95 5.07 -28.44
C PHE A 67 -4.02 5.99 -27.85
N LYS A 68 -4.71 5.50 -26.84
CA LYS A 68 -5.80 6.21 -26.17
C LYS A 68 -5.57 6.27 -24.68
N SER A 69 -5.76 7.43 -24.07
CA SER A 69 -5.80 7.58 -22.62
C SER A 69 -6.93 8.53 -22.20
N TYR A 70 -7.36 8.43 -20.94
CA TYR A 70 -8.32 9.36 -20.34
C TYR A 70 -7.62 10.11 -19.22
N PHE A 71 -7.31 11.38 -19.47
CA PHE A 71 -6.64 12.25 -18.51
C PHE A 71 -7.52 13.44 -18.17
N LEU A 72 -7.78 13.66 -16.87
CA LEU A 72 -8.59 14.78 -16.37
C LEU A 72 -9.97 14.88 -17.04
N GLY A 73 -10.61 13.74 -17.31
CA GLY A 73 -11.92 13.68 -17.98
C GLY A 73 -11.88 13.95 -19.49
N GLN A 74 -10.69 14.13 -20.07
CA GLN A 74 -10.50 14.30 -21.51
C GLN A 74 -9.88 13.07 -22.14
N GLU A 75 -10.39 12.70 -23.30
CA GLU A 75 -9.81 11.68 -24.15
C GLU A 75 -8.58 12.25 -24.86
N GLN A 76 -7.42 11.63 -24.63
CA GLN A 76 -6.18 11.92 -25.34
C GLN A 76 -5.94 10.81 -26.36
N LYS A 77 -5.56 11.20 -27.58
CA LYS A 77 -5.17 10.28 -28.66
C LYS A 77 -3.76 10.61 -29.13
N ALA A 78 -2.89 9.61 -29.11
CA ALA A 78 -1.56 9.67 -29.69
C ALA A 78 -1.50 8.74 -30.91
N LYS A 79 -0.81 9.14 -31.97
CA LYS A 79 -0.73 8.39 -33.24
C LYS A 79 0.46 7.44 -33.29
N ASN A 80 1.47 7.70 -32.47
CA ASN A 80 2.71 6.92 -32.41
C ASN A 80 3.19 6.88 -30.94
N GLU A 81 4.29 6.17 -30.67
CA GLU A 81 4.83 5.99 -29.32
C GLU A 81 5.62 7.21 -28.79
N GLU A 82 5.98 8.15 -29.67
CA GLU A 82 6.71 9.37 -29.29
C GLU A 82 5.76 10.51 -28.87
N GLU A 83 4.48 10.43 -29.26
CA GLU A 83 3.37 11.31 -28.85
C GLU A 83 2.75 10.91 -27.50
#